data_AF-A0A7G6XDU0-F1
#
_entry.id   AF-A0A7G6XDU0-F1
#
_cell.length_a   1.000
_cell.length_b   1.000
_cell.length_c   1.000
_cell.angle_alpha   90.00
_cell.angle_beta   90.00
_cell.angle_gamma   90.00
#
_symmetry.space_group_name_H-M   'P 1'
#
loop_
_entity.id
_entity.type
_entity.pdbx_description
1 polymer ?
#
loop_
_entity_poly.entity_id
_entity_poly.type
_entity_poly.pdbx_seq_one_letter_code
_entity_poly.pdbx_strand_id
1 'polypeptide(L)'
;MRSFPLRVTLTLVGACALAGGIGLAVAGLFFLDGMTGNITGEAVGILIDIAIVSLVVERVASMQRRREWDFAYAALIESAAATFVDIMRLLYVRTSPSSFSANVDRYEEFIKIAALHASTLRSNIEGFATALAPEAHSLCRRTEQRMLWMIDRLAEPPRAPVVEDRYFSLMNGVAEELLAFSRKEGGRRYRNERQAIDAALLAVGEFAGGSDNSRNLDDLWRYRLSVQSELLRSTQVDSGYAVRGIRDDFDNRYSFGYFLLDGRLLPLACATLRSA
;
A
#
# COMPACT_ATOMS: atom_id res chain seq x y z
N MET A 1 -2.26 15.12 21.47
CA MET A 1 -3.47 15.96 21.66
C MET A 1 -4.68 15.17 21.19
N ARG A 2 -5.63 14.84 22.06
CA ARG A 2 -6.85 14.13 21.68
C ARG A 2 -7.75 15.09 20.91
N SER A 3 -7.87 14.91 19.60
CA SER A 3 -8.84 15.63 18.76
C SER A 3 -10.25 15.08 19.03
N PHE A 4 -10.78 15.37 20.22
CA PHE A 4 -12.21 15.36 20.49
C PHE A 4 -12.56 16.75 21.03
N PRO A 5 -13.59 17.46 20.52
CA PRO A 5 -14.70 16.90 19.77
C PRO A 5 -15.26 17.84 18.68
N LEU A 6 -14.45 18.44 17.78
CA LEU A 6 -14.99 19.32 16.70
C LEU A 6 -16.19 18.67 15.98
N ARG A 7 -16.13 17.35 15.78
CA ARG A 7 -17.22 16.55 15.22
C ARG A 7 -18.46 16.55 16.11
N VAL A 8 -18.33 16.16 17.38
CA VAL A 8 -19.47 16.14 18.32
C VAL A 8 -20.03 17.55 18.52
N THR A 9 -19.17 18.57 18.57
CA THR A 9 -19.58 19.98 18.67
C THR A 9 -20.38 20.40 17.44
N LEU A 10 -19.91 20.10 16.22
CA LEU A 10 -20.66 20.40 14.99
C LEU A 10 -21.98 19.63 14.89
N THR A 11 -21.98 18.33 15.22
CA THR A 11 -23.20 17.52 15.21
C THR A 11 -24.20 18.01 16.27
N LEU A 12 -23.74 18.37 17.48
CA LEU A 12 -24.58 18.94 18.53
C LEU A 12 -25.12 20.32 18.13
N VAL A 13 -24.28 21.20 17.59
CA VAL A 13 -24.71 22.53 17.12
C VAL A 13 -25.76 22.39 16.02
N GLY A 14 -25.52 21.54 15.02
CA GLY A 14 -26.50 21.29 13.96
C GLY A 14 -27.80 20.67 14.47
N ALA A 15 -27.74 19.71 15.39
CA ALA A 15 -28.92 19.09 15.99
C ALA A 15 -29.72 20.08 16.86
N CYS A 16 -29.05 20.88 17.68
CA CYS A 16 -29.68 21.92 18.48
C CYS A 16 -30.30 23.01 17.62
N ALA A 17 -29.62 23.44 16.54
CA ALA A 17 -30.15 24.44 15.62
C ALA A 17 -31.39 23.91 14.89
N LEU A 18 -31.37 22.67 14.40
CA LEU A 18 -32.52 22.04 13.76
C LEU A 18 -33.70 21.89 14.74
N ALA A 19 -33.45 21.38 15.95
CA ALA A 19 -34.49 21.22 16.98
C ALA A 19 -35.08 22.58 17.41
N GLY A 20 -34.23 23.60 17.57
CA GLY A 20 -34.66 24.96 17.88
C GLY A 20 -35.49 25.59 16.75
N GLY A 21 -35.08 25.40 15.49
CA GLY A 21 -35.80 25.87 14.32
C GLY A 21 -37.17 25.21 14.18
N ILE A 22 -37.24 23.89 14.37
CA ILE A 22 -38.53 23.16 14.38
C ILE A 22 -39.41 23.64 15.53
N GLY A 23 -38.86 23.79 16.74
CA GLY A 23 -39.60 24.28 17.91
C GLY A 23 -40.18 25.68 17.71
N LEU A 24 -39.38 26.62 17.16
CA LEU A 24 -39.82 27.97 16.83
C LEU A 24 -40.86 27.99 15.72
N ALA A 25 -40.71 27.17 14.68
CA ALA A 25 -41.69 27.05 13.59
C ALA A 25 -43.04 26.55 14.11
N VAL A 26 -43.03 25.52 14.97
CA VAL A 26 -44.25 25.00 15.61
C VAL A 26 -44.87 26.06 16.52
N ALA A 27 -44.09 26.74 17.36
CA ALA A 27 -44.61 27.80 18.22
C ALA A 27 -45.24 28.96 17.41
N GLY A 28 -44.60 29.35 16.31
CA GLY A 28 -45.09 30.39 15.41
C GLY A 28 -46.42 30.06 14.76
N LEU A 29 -46.70 28.79 14.46
CA LEU A 29 -47.98 28.35 13.89
C LEU A 29 -49.18 28.50 14.84
N PHE A 30 -48.96 28.43 16.16
CA PHE A 30 -50.04 28.39 17.14
C PHE A 30 -50.23 29.70 17.93
N PHE A 31 -49.21 30.55 18.03
CA PHE A 31 -49.20 31.62 19.04
C PHE A 31 -48.87 33.03 18.54
N LEU A 32 -48.54 33.24 17.25
CA LEU A 32 -48.03 34.53 16.78
C LEU A 32 -48.87 35.14 15.65
N ASP A 33 -49.43 36.32 15.89
CA ASP A 33 -50.12 37.16 14.90
C ASP A 33 -49.24 38.36 14.47
N GLY A 34 -49.33 38.76 13.19
CA GLY A 34 -48.72 40.01 12.70
C GLY A 34 -47.19 40.01 12.64
N MET A 35 -46.55 41.10 13.10
CA MET A 35 -45.10 41.36 12.96
C MET A 35 -44.20 40.30 13.61
N THR A 36 -44.66 39.64 14.68
CA THR A 36 -43.87 38.61 15.37
C THR A 36 -43.65 37.37 14.51
N GLY A 37 -44.57 37.05 13.59
CA GLY A 37 -44.44 35.94 12.65
C GLY A 37 -43.24 36.10 11.72
N ASN A 38 -42.98 37.32 11.23
CA ASN A 38 -41.84 37.60 10.34
C ASN A 38 -40.50 37.40 11.05
N ILE A 39 -40.36 37.90 12.29
CA ILE A 39 -39.13 37.74 13.08
C ILE A 39 -38.88 36.26 13.39
N THR A 40 -39.93 35.49 13.74
CA THR A 40 -39.77 34.04 13.94
C THR A 40 -39.44 33.29 12.66
N GLY A 41 -39.99 33.70 11.51
CA GLY A 41 -39.65 33.11 10.22
C GLY A 41 -38.17 33.30 9.87
N GLU A 42 -37.64 34.51 10.07
CA GLU A 42 -36.21 34.79 9.90
C GLU A 42 -35.33 33.98 10.86
N ALA A 43 -35.71 33.89 12.14
CA ALA A 43 -34.98 33.10 13.13
C ALA A 43 -34.97 31.59 12.79
N VAL A 44 -36.10 31.05 12.31
CA VAL A 44 -36.19 29.66 11.83
C VAL A 44 -35.27 29.47 10.62
N GLY A 45 -35.27 30.40 9.66
CA GLY A 45 -34.37 30.36 8.50
C GLY A 45 -32.89 30.28 8.91
N ILE A 46 -32.46 31.16 9.81
CA ILE A 46 -31.08 31.18 10.32
C ILE A 46 -30.71 29.85 11.00
N LEU A 47 -31.62 29.28 11.79
CA LEU A 47 -31.37 28.02 12.50
C LEU A 47 -31.28 26.82 11.54
N ILE A 48 -32.10 26.79 10.50
CA ILE A 48 -32.00 25.78 9.44
C ILE A 48 -30.68 25.93 8.68
N ASP A 49 -30.27 27.15 8.34
CA ASP A 49 -29.00 27.41 7.67
C ASP A 49 -27.81 26.93 8.50
N ILE A 50 -27.79 27.20 9.82
CA ILE A 50 -26.76 26.70 10.73
C ILE A 50 -26.71 25.16 10.74
N ALA A 51 -27.87 24.50 10.74
CA ALA A 51 -27.94 23.04 10.69
C ALA A 51 -27.38 22.48 9.37
N ILE A 52 -27.74 23.08 8.24
CA ILE A 52 -27.24 22.69 6.91
C ILE A 52 -25.72 22.88 6.83
N VAL A 53 -25.21 24.05 7.22
CA VAL A 53 -23.77 24.34 7.21
C VAL A 53 -23.01 23.34 8.09
N SER A 54 -23.52 23.04 9.28
CA SER A 54 -22.88 22.07 10.19
C SER A 54 -22.77 20.68 9.56
N LEU A 55 -23.83 20.20 8.89
CA LEU A 55 -23.83 18.91 8.18
C LEU A 55 -22.87 18.90 7.00
N VAL A 56 -22.83 19.98 6.21
CA VAL A 56 -21.92 20.11 5.07
C VAL A 56 -20.46 20.10 5.53
N VAL A 57 -20.13 20.88 6.56
CA VAL A 57 -18.77 20.92 7.14
C VAL A 57 -18.37 19.55 7.66
N GLU A 58 -19.25 18.85 8.38
CA GLU A 58 -18.96 17.50 8.87
C GLU A 58 -18.73 16.52 7.70
N ARG A 59 -19.57 16.57 6.66
CA ARG A 59 -19.44 15.72 5.48
C ARG A 59 -18.12 15.97 4.77
N VAL A 60 -17.77 17.23 4.51
CA VAL A 60 -16.51 17.62 3.86
C VAL A 60 -15.31 17.17 4.69
N ALA A 61 -15.31 17.44 6.00
CA ALA A 61 -14.23 17.02 6.90
C ALA A 61 -14.09 15.48 7.00
N SER A 62 -15.20 14.74 6.86
CA SER A 62 -15.16 13.28 6.82
C SER A 62 -14.60 12.75 5.51
N MET A 63 -14.92 13.39 4.38
CA MET A 63 -14.40 13.03 3.06
C MET A 63 -12.91 13.35 2.95
N GLN A 64 -12.46 14.50 3.47
CA GLN A 64 -11.05 14.86 3.52
C GLN A 64 -10.24 13.84 4.33
N ARG A 65 -10.69 13.49 5.54
CA ARG A 65 -10.01 12.47 6.36
C ARG A 65 -9.92 11.11 5.68
N ARG A 66 -10.99 10.67 5.00
CA ARG A 66 -10.94 9.42 4.22
C ARG A 66 -9.90 9.50 3.11
N ARG A 67 -9.85 10.60 2.36
CA ARG A 67 -8.84 10.80 1.31
C ARG A 67 -7.42 10.84 1.86
N GLU A 68 -7.21 11.48 3.01
CA GLU A 68 -5.91 11.49 3.69
C GLU A 68 -5.48 10.08 4.10
N TRP A 69 -6.41 9.28 4.63
CA TRP A 69 -6.15 7.89 4.99
C TRP A 69 -5.85 7.03 3.76
N ASP A 70 -6.69 7.11 2.73
CA ASP A 70 -6.50 6.37 1.48
C ASP A 70 -5.15 6.72 0.84
N PHE A 71 -4.78 8.00 0.87
CA PHE A 71 -3.48 8.48 0.39
C PHE A 71 -2.32 7.93 1.23
N ALA A 72 -2.41 8.01 2.56
CA ALA A 72 -1.39 7.50 3.47
C ALA A 72 -1.18 5.98 3.28
N TYR A 73 -2.26 5.20 3.23
CA TYR A 73 -2.20 3.77 2.99
C TYR A 73 -1.60 3.45 1.62
N ALA A 74 -2.01 4.15 0.56
CA ALA A 74 -1.45 3.95 -0.77
C ALA A 74 0.06 4.24 -0.83
N ALA A 75 0.52 5.33 -0.20
CA ALA A 75 1.93 5.69 -0.14
C ALA A 75 2.77 4.67 0.66
N LEU A 76 2.22 4.15 1.76
CA LEU A 76 2.88 3.12 2.57
C LEU A 76 2.98 1.79 1.84
N ILE A 77 1.89 1.34 1.20
CA ILE A 77 1.88 0.13 0.39
C ILE A 77 2.92 0.24 -0.74
N GLU A 78 2.99 1.40 -1.40
CA GLU A 78 3.94 1.61 -2.49
C GLU A 78 5.39 1.55 -2.03
N SER A 79 5.73 2.32 -0.99
CA SER A 79 7.09 2.37 -0.47
C SER A 79 7.53 1.04 0.16
N ALA A 80 6.61 0.32 0.80
CA ALA A 80 6.87 -1.02 1.31
C ALA A 80 7.09 -2.03 0.18
N ALA A 81 6.26 -1.99 -0.87
CA ALA A 81 6.43 -2.85 -2.03
C ALA A 81 7.75 -2.59 -2.76
N ALA A 82 8.12 -1.32 -2.96
CA ALA A 82 9.40 -0.95 -3.58
C ALA A 82 10.60 -1.49 -2.77
N THR A 83 10.61 -1.23 -1.46
CA THR A 83 11.65 -1.72 -0.54
C THR A 83 11.75 -3.25 -0.57
N PHE A 84 10.60 -3.91 -0.53
CA PHE A 84 10.51 -5.38 -0.57
C PHE A 84 11.09 -5.94 -1.86
N VAL A 85 10.72 -5.39 -3.02
CA VAL A 85 11.21 -5.83 -4.33
C VAL A 85 12.71 -5.65 -4.46
N ASP A 86 13.28 -4.58 -3.91
CA ASP A 86 14.73 -4.41 -3.92
C ASP A 86 15.45 -5.45 -3.05
N ILE A 87 14.90 -5.80 -1.88
CA ILE A 87 15.42 -6.90 -1.05
C ILE A 87 15.33 -8.23 -1.80
N MET A 88 14.20 -8.49 -2.47
CA MET A 88 14.04 -9.69 -3.30
C MET A 88 15.06 -9.72 -4.44
N ARG A 89 15.30 -8.60 -5.12
CA ARG A 89 16.35 -8.48 -6.15
C ARG A 89 17.72 -8.83 -5.59
N LEU A 90 18.08 -8.31 -4.42
CA LEU A 90 19.35 -8.61 -3.76
C LEU A 90 19.47 -10.10 -3.40
N LEU A 91 18.38 -10.72 -2.91
CA LEU A 91 18.32 -12.16 -2.65
C LEU A 91 18.49 -12.98 -3.93
N TYR A 92 17.88 -12.56 -5.04
CA TYR A 92 17.99 -13.24 -6.33
C TYR A 92 19.45 -13.22 -6.81
N VAL A 93 20.09 -12.05 -6.83
CA VAL A 93 21.50 -11.94 -7.22
C VAL A 93 22.41 -12.77 -6.31
N ARG A 94 22.10 -12.85 -5.02
CA ARG A 94 22.89 -13.63 -4.06
C ARG A 94 22.71 -15.14 -4.18
N THR A 95 21.58 -15.63 -4.65
CA THR A 95 21.22 -17.06 -4.58
C THR A 95 21.23 -17.77 -5.94
N SER A 96 21.03 -17.02 -7.02
CA SER A 96 20.97 -17.52 -8.40
C SER A 96 22.33 -17.38 -9.08
N PRO A 97 22.94 -18.47 -9.59
CA PRO A 97 24.16 -18.36 -10.40
C PRO A 97 23.97 -17.47 -11.63
N SER A 98 22.83 -17.59 -12.32
CA SER A 98 22.54 -16.77 -13.50
C SER A 98 22.33 -15.29 -13.15
N SER A 99 21.58 -14.99 -12.08
CA SER A 99 21.39 -13.60 -11.67
C SER A 99 22.66 -12.98 -11.07
N PHE A 100 23.47 -13.77 -10.36
CA PHE A 100 24.78 -13.35 -9.83
C PHE A 100 25.69 -12.89 -10.96
N SER A 101 25.96 -13.77 -11.93
CA SER A 101 26.85 -13.47 -13.06
C SER A 101 26.40 -12.26 -13.88
N ALA A 102 25.09 -12.05 -14.04
CA ALA A 102 24.56 -10.94 -14.81
C ALA A 102 24.55 -9.60 -14.05
N ASN A 103 24.60 -9.59 -12.71
CA ASN A 103 24.32 -8.39 -11.92
C ASN A 103 25.28 -8.09 -10.77
N VAL A 104 26.27 -8.92 -10.49
CA VAL A 104 27.19 -8.72 -9.35
C VAL A 104 27.90 -7.35 -9.42
N ASP A 105 28.26 -6.89 -10.61
CA ASP A 105 28.92 -5.59 -10.82
C ASP A 105 28.02 -4.39 -10.43
N ARG A 106 26.69 -4.60 -10.38
CA ARG A 106 25.69 -3.60 -10.01
C ARG A 106 25.16 -3.79 -8.58
N TYR A 107 25.73 -4.71 -7.80
CA TYR A 107 25.21 -5.03 -6.48
C TYR A 107 25.18 -3.82 -5.54
N GLU A 108 26.22 -2.99 -5.57
CA GLU A 108 26.29 -1.76 -4.77
C GLU A 108 25.18 -0.75 -5.15
N GLU A 109 24.85 -0.66 -6.45
CA GLU A 109 23.73 0.17 -6.94
C GLU A 109 22.41 -0.32 -6.33
N PHE A 110 22.17 -1.63 -6.31
CA PHE A 110 20.94 -2.21 -5.76
C PHE A 110 20.82 -1.96 -4.25
N ILE A 111 21.92 -2.02 -3.51
CA ILE A 111 21.93 -1.68 -2.07
C ILE A 111 21.58 -0.20 -1.86
N LYS A 112 22.15 0.71 -2.65
CA LYS A 112 21.83 2.14 -2.56
C LYS A 112 20.35 2.42 -2.83
N ILE A 113 19.77 1.76 -3.85
CA ILE A 113 18.34 1.89 -4.18
C ILE A 113 17.48 1.32 -3.04
N ALA A 114 17.79 0.14 -2.52
CA ALA A 114 17.07 -0.47 -1.40
C ALA A 114 17.08 0.44 -0.17
N ALA A 115 18.24 1.00 0.18
CA ALA A 115 18.39 1.93 1.30
C ALA A 115 17.58 3.22 1.10
N LEU A 116 17.54 3.76 -0.13
CA LEU A 116 16.73 4.93 -0.48
C LEU A 116 15.23 4.67 -0.29
N HIS A 117 14.72 3.56 -0.81
CA HIS A 117 13.31 3.19 -0.65
C HIS A 117 12.97 2.87 0.81
N ALA A 118 13.86 2.22 1.56
CA ALA A 118 13.66 1.99 2.99
C ALA A 118 13.61 3.30 3.80
N SER A 119 14.45 4.28 3.47
CA SER A 119 14.41 5.63 4.07
C SER A 119 13.10 6.35 3.74
N THR A 120 12.62 6.21 2.51
CA THR A 120 11.32 6.75 2.07
C THR A 120 10.17 6.12 2.85
N LEU A 121 10.18 4.79 2.98
CA LEU A 121 9.20 4.05 3.76
C LEU A 121 9.18 4.52 5.22
N ARG A 122 10.34 4.64 5.87
CA ARG A 122 10.44 5.13 7.25
C ARG A 122 9.84 6.53 7.38
N SER A 123 10.21 7.43 6.48
CA SER A 123 9.71 8.81 6.46
C SER A 123 8.18 8.85 6.28
N ASN A 124 7.62 7.99 5.43
CA ASN A 124 6.17 7.87 5.26
C ASN A 124 5.50 7.34 6.53
N ILE A 125 6.05 6.32 7.20
CA ILE A 125 5.47 5.77 8.43
C ILE A 125 5.43 6.84 9.53
N GLU A 126 6.52 7.59 9.70
CA GLU A 126 6.62 8.67 10.68
C GLU A 126 5.70 9.84 10.33
N GLY A 127 5.68 10.26 9.05
CA GLY A 127 4.85 11.35 8.56
C GLY A 127 3.35 11.06 8.64
N PHE A 128 2.95 9.78 8.53
CA PHE A 128 1.54 9.37 8.63
C PHE A 128 1.15 8.81 10.00
N ALA A 129 2.01 8.89 11.02
CA ALA A 129 1.75 8.29 12.33
C ALA A 129 0.41 8.73 12.98
N THR A 130 -0.03 9.97 12.73
CA THR A 130 -1.32 10.50 13.23
C THR A 130 -2.51 10.15 12.34
N ALA A 131 -2.27 9.75 11.09
CA ALA A 131 -3.30 9.40 10.12
C ALA A 131 -3.61 7.90 10.10
N LEU A 132 -2.67 7.06 10.58
CA LEU A 132 -2.83 5.61 10.59
C LEU A 132 -3.58 5.10 11.83
N ALA A 133 -4.34 4.02 11.65
CA ALA A 133 -4.81 3.23 12.78
C ALA A 133 -3.60 2.68 13.57
N PRO A 134 -3.66 2.61 14.91
CA PRO A 134 -2.54 2.12 15.73
C PRO A 134 -2.02 0.73 15.33
N GLU A 135 -2.93 -0.16 14.94
CA GLU A 135 -2.60 -1.51 14.49
C GLU A 135 -1.87 -1.48 13.14
N ALA A 136 -2.31 -0.63 12.22
CA ALA A 136 -1.66 -0.44 10.92
C ALA A 136 -0.27 0.18 11.07
N HIS A 137 -0.13 1.20 11.93
CA HIS A 137 1.18 1.79 12.23
C HIS A 137 2.14 0.75 12.84
N SER A 138 1.67 -0.04 13.80
CA SER A 138 2.48 -1.09 14.45
C SER A 138 2.92 -2.17 13.46
N LEU A 139 2.02 -2.59 12.57
CA LEU A 139 2.32 -3.50 11.45
C LEU A 139 3.41 -2.91 10.55
N CYS A 140 3.24 -1.66 10.09
CA CYS A 140 4.20 -1.01 9.20
C CYS A 140 5.57 -0.87 9.84
N ARG A 141 5.66 -0.47 11.12
CA ARG A 141 6.94 -0.38 11.86
C ARG A 141 7.63 -1.74 11.98
N ARG A 142 6.90 -2.80 12.31
CA ARG A 142 7.49 -4.16 12.40
C ARG A 142 8.02 -4.63 11.06
N THR A 143 7.26 -4.42 9.99
CA THR A 143 7.67 -4.79 8.62
C THR A 143 8.89 -3.98 8.18
N GLU A 144 8.90 -2.67 8.41
CA GLU A 144 10.05 -1.79 8.11
C GLU A 144 11.32 -2.26 8.83
N GLN A 145 11.25 -2.57 10.12
CA GLN A 145 12.40 -3.08 10.89
C GLN A 145 12.97 -4.39 10.32
N ARG A 146 12.10 -5.33 9.92
CA ARG A 146 12.53 -6.60 9.32
C ARG A 146 13.20 -6.39 7.95
N MET A 147 12.65 -5.48 7.14
CA MET A 147 13.22 -5.14 5.85
C MET A 147 14.57 -4.43 5.99
N LEU A 148 14.71 -3.50 6.92
CA LEU A 148 15.99 -2.84 7.23
C LEU A 148 17.04 -3.85 7.69
N TRP A 149 16.66 -4.76 8.60
CA TRP A 149 17.56 -5.83 9.01
C TRP A 149 18.02 -6.67 7.82
N MET A 150 17.13 -6.97 6.86
CA MET A 150 17.52 -7.69 5.64
C MET A 150 18.46 -6.89 4.75
N ILE A 151 18.23 -5.59 4.57
CA ILE A 151 19.13 -4.72 3.81
C ILE A 151 20.52 -4.73 4.44
N ASP A 152 20.61 -4.58 5.76
CA ASP A 152 21.90 -4.62 6.48
C ASP A 152 22.62 -5.97 6.31
N ARG A 153 21.88 -7.09 6.31
CA ARG A 153 22.44 -8.43 6.10
C ARG A 153 22.88 -8.71 4.67
N LEU A 154 22.27 -8.01 3.72
CA LEU A 154 22.60 -8.10 2.30
C LEU A 154 23.58 -7.01 1.85
N ALA A 155 24.00 -6.09 2.74
CA ALA A 155 24.86 -4.96 2.38
C ALA A 155 26.19 -5.38 1.73
N GLU A 156 26.74 -6.52 2.14
CA GLU A 156 27.98 -7.05 1.58
C GLU A 156 27.73 -7.92 0.35
N PRO A 157 28.40 -7.64 -0.78
CA PRO A 157 28.28 -8.45 -1.98
C PRO A 157 28.81 -9.87 -1.71
N PRO A 158 28.07 -10.91 -2.12
CA PRO A 158 28.52 -12.28 -1.96
C PRO A 158 29.69 -12.56 -2.92
N ARG A 159 30.68 -13.37 -2.50
CA ARG A 159 31.80 -13.78 -3.37
C ARG A 159 31.40 -14.85 -4.39
N ALA A 160 30.36 -15.60 -4.09
CA ALA A 160 29.76 -16.64 -4.92
C ALA A 160 28.28 -16.78 -4.51
N PRO A 161 27.43 -17.42 -5.33
CA PRO A 161 26.05 -17.68 -4.94
C PRO A 161 25.96 -18.44 -3.61
N VAL A 162 25.20 -17.91 -2.66
CA VAL A 162 24.98 -18.49 -1.32
C VAL A 162 23.50 -18.46 -1.00
N VAL A 163 22.99 -19.58 -0.53
CA VAL A 163 21.59 -19.75 -0.13
C VAL A 163 21.50 -19.79 1.39
N GLU A 164 20.68 -18.89 1.95
CA GLU A 164 20.39 -18.85 3.39
C GLU A 164 18.87 -18.94 3.60
N ASP A 165 18.37 -20.13 3.93
CA ASP A 165 16.92 -20.42 4.07
C ASP A 165 16.19 -19.45 5.03
N ARG A 166 16.86 -19.06 6.12
CA ARG A 166 16.34 -18.07 7.08
C ARG A 166 15.94 -16.74 6.45
N TYR A 167 16.61 -16.30 5.37
CA TYR A 167 16.30 -15.04 4.71
C TYR A 167 15.01 -15.17 3.88
N PHE A 168 14.82 -16.29 3.19
CA PHE A 168 13.58 -16.57 2.47
C PHE A 168 12.40 -16.74 3.41
N SER A 169 12.57 -17.46 4.51
CA SER A 169 11.55 -17.62 5.54
C SER A 169 11.13 -16.28 6.15
N LEU A 170 12.10 -15.41 6.47
CA LEU A 170 11.79 -14.07 6.98
C LEU A 170 11.03 -13.24 5.95
N MET A 171 11.49 -13.22 4.69
CA MET A 171 10.84 -12.44 3.64
C MET A 171 9.47 -12.98 3.25
N ASN A 172 9.24 -14.29 3.35
CA ASN A 172 7.90 -14.86 3.19
C ASN A 172 6.94 -14.33 4.27
N GLY A 173 7.37 -14.29 5.54
CA GLY A 173 6.55 -13.71 6.62
C GLY A 173 6.27 -12.21 6.41
N VAL A 174 7.26 -11.46 5.92
CA VAL A 174 7.08 -10.04 5.53
C VAL A 174 6.08 -9.91 4.38
N ALA A 175 6.17 -10.78 3.38
CA ALA A 175 5.26 -10.79 2.23
C ALA A 175 3.82 -11.06 2.67
N GLU A 176 3.59 -12.05 3.54
CA GLU A 176 2.28 -12.40 4.07
C GLU A 176 1.63 -11.21 4.80
N GLU A 177 2.40 -10.54 5.67
CA GLU A 177 1.94 -9.36 6.40
C GLU A 177 1.58 -8.20 5.46
N LEU A 178 2.43 -7.91 4.47
CA LEU A 178 2.18 -6.85 3.49
C LEU A 178 1.05 -7.20 2.51
N LEU A 179 0.88 -8.46 2.14
CA LEU A 179 -0.21 -8.91 1.26
C LEU A 179 -1.55 -8.79 1.98
N ALA A 180 -1.61 -9.17 3.26
CA ALA A 180 -2.79 -8.99 4.09
C ALA A 180 -3.16 -7.51 4.22
N PHE A 181 -2.17 -6.65 4.49
CA PHE A 181 -2.33 -5.21 4.54
C PHE A 181 -2.83 -4.61 3.22
N SER A 182 -2.17 -4.96 2.11
CA SER A 182 -2.49 -4.48 0.77
C SER A 182 -3.87 -4.95 0.29
N ARG A 183 -4.29 -6.15 0.67
CA ARG A 183 -5.63 -6.66 0.37
C ARG A 183 -6.71 -5.88 1.09
N LYS A 184 -6.47 -5.54 2.36
CA LYS A 184 -7.41 -4.82 3.21
C LYS A 184 -7.52 -3.35 2.80
N GLU A 185 -6.40 -2.66 2.66
CA GLU A 185 -6.36 -1.20 2.47
C GLU A 185 -6.14 -0.77 1.01
N GLY A 186 -5.60 -1.63 0.14
CA GLY A 186 -5.27 -1.30 -1.26
C GLY A 186 -6.46 -1.28 -2.24
N GLY A 187 -7.63 -1.73 -1.81
CA GLY A 187 -8.90 -1.57 -2.53
C GLY A 187 -8.87 -2.00 -4.00
N ARG A 188 -9.20 -1.07 -4.90
CA ARG A 188 -9.27 -1.33 -6.35
C ARG A 188 -7.90 -1.62 -6.96
N ARG A 189 -6.85 -0.93 -6.50
CA ARG A 189 -5.50 -1.09 -7.04
C ARG A 189 -5.00 -2.52 -6.83
N TYR A 190 -5.12 -3.05 -5.61
CA TYR A 190 -4.76 -4.44 -5.31
C TYR A 190 -5.45 -5.45 -6.25
N ARG A 191 -6.76 -5.26 -6.52
CA ARG A 191 -7.50 -6.16 -7.41
C ARG A 191 -7.01 -6.11 -8.85
N ASN A 192 -6.81 -4.92 -9.39
CA ASN A 192 -6.36 -4.73 -10.76
C ASN A 192 -4.97 -5.35 -10.98
N GLU A 193 -4.04 -5.08 -10.07
CA GLU A 193 -2.65 -5.54 -10.16
C GLU A 193 -2.57 -7.06 -9.98
N ARG A 194 -3.35 -7.60 -9.04
CA ARG A 194 -3.48 -9.05 -8.89
C ARG A 194 -4.00 -9.70 -10.17
N GLN A 195 -5.01 -9.12 -10.81
CA GLN A 195 -5.56 -9.63 -12.07
C GLN A 195 -4.53 -9.59 -13.20
N ALA A 196 -3.74 -8.52 -13.30
CA ALA A 196 -2.67 -8.41 -14.29
C ALA A 196 -1.59 -9.51 -14.09
N ILE A 197 -1.23 -9.79 -12.83
CA ILE A 197 -0.30 -10.87 -12.50
C ILE A 197 -0.88 -12.24 -12.79
N ASP A 198 -2.17 -12.46 -12.47
CA ASP A 198 -2.87 -13.69 -12.82
C ASP A 198 -2.84 -13.94 -14.34
N ALA A 199 -3.09 -12.90 -15.14
CA ALA A 199 -3.01 -12.99 -16.59
C ALA A 199 -1.58 -13.27 -17.08
N ALA A 200 -0.57 -12.61 -16.52
CA ALA A 200 0.84 -12.82 -16.89
C ALA A 200 1.32 -14.24 -16.54
N LEU A 201 0.95 -14.75 -15.35
CA LEU A 201 1.25 -16.13 -14.95
C LEU A 201 0.61 -17.14 -15.90
N LEU A 202 -0.66 -16.93 -16.27
CA LEU A 202 -1.35 -17.79 -17.24
C LEU A 202 -0.68 -17.75 -18.63
N ALA A 203 -0.22 -16.59 -19.08
CA ALA A 203 0.42 -16.42 -20.38
C ALA A 203 1.82 -17.06 -20.44
N VAL A 204 2.61 -16.99 -19.36
CA VAL A 204 3.90 -17.68 -19.26
C VAL A 204 3.73 -19.19 -19.07
N GLY A 205 2.61 -19.61 -18.48
CA GLY A 205 2.31 -21.00 -18.18
C GLY A 205 2.67 -21.39 -16.74
N GLU A 206 2.32 -22.62 -16.36
CA GLU A 206 2.66 -23.14 -15.03
C GLU A 206 4.17 -23.25 -14.87
N PHE A 207 4.67 -22.93 -13.66
CA PHE A 207 6.02 -23.26 -13.29
C PHE A 207 6.15 -24.79 -13.20
N ALA A 208 6.49 -25.41 -14.33
CA ALA A 208 6.84 -26.82 -14.44
C ALA A 208 8.21 -27.04 -13.80
N GLY A 209 8.30 -26.87 -12.48
CA GLY A 209 9.38 -27.47 -11.72
C GLY A 209 9.24 -28.96 -11.90
N GLY A 210 10.11 -29.55 -12.75
CA GLY A 210 10.02 -30.94 -13.17
C GLY A 210 9.78 -31.88 -11.99
N SER A 211 9.09 -32.99 -12.25
CA SER A 211 8.85 -34.06 -11.28
C SER A 211 10.11 -34.72 -10.72
N ASP A 212 11.30 -34.27 -11.14
CA ASP A 212 12.58 -34.66 -10.57
C ASP A 212 12.89 -33.79 -9.35
N ASN A 213 13.38 -34.45 -8.30
CA ASN A 213 13.65 -33.95 -6.94
C ASN A 213 14.59 -32.74 -6.80
N SER A 214 14.92 -32.00 -7.86
CA SER A 214 15.73 -30.80 -7.80
C SER A 214 14.97 -29.59 -8.35
N ARG A 215 14.01 -29.07 -7.58
CA ARG A 215 13.60 -27.68 -7.79
C ARG A 215 14.84 -26.82 -7.55
N ASN A 216 15.32 -26.14 -8.57
CA ASN A 216 16.44 -25.21 -8.45
C ASN A 216 15.88 -23.80 -8.31
N LEU A 217 16.36 -23.04 -7.33
CA LEU A 217 16.01 -21.63 -7.18
C LEU A 217 16.29 -20.83 -8.46
N ASP A 218 17.33 -21.20 -9.21
CA ASP A 218 17.68 -20.54 -10.47
C ASP A 218 16.54 -20.61 -11.50
N ASP A 219 15.84 -21.74 -11.61
CA ASP A 219 14.71 -21.89 -12.53
C ASP A 219 13.48 -21.10 -12.06
N LEU A 220 13.25 -21.05 -10.75
CA LEU A 220 12.20 -20.21 -10.18
C LEU A 220 12.43 -18.73 -10.49
N TRP A 221 13.69 -18.27 -10.43
CA TRP A 221 14.04 -16.88 -10.77
C TRP A 221 13.95 -16.58 -12.25
N ARG A 222 14.32 -17.53 -13.13
CA ARG A 222 14.05 -17.41 -14.57
C ARG A 222 12.57 -17.30 -14.85
N TYR A 223 11.75 -18.15 -14.21
CA TYR A 223 10.30 -18.09 -14.32
C TYR A 223 9.76 -16.73 -13.88
N ARG A 224 10.22 -16.24 -12.72
CA ARG A 224 9.88 -14.90 -12.20
C ARG A 224 10.20 -13.80 -13.21
N LEU A 225 11.38 -13.84 -13.84
CA LEU A 225 11.78 -12.86 -14.86
C LEU A 225 10.92 -12.94 -16.12
N SER A 226 10.54 -14.14 -16.56
CA SER A 226 9.60 -14.33 -17.68
C SER A 226 8.23 -13.71 -17.37
N VAL A 227 7.70 -13.93 -16.17
CA VAL A 227 6.41 -13.35 -15.75
C VAL A 227 6.49 -11.83 -15.63
N GLN A 228 7.58 -11.27 -15.09
CA GLN A 228 7.79 -9.83 -15.09
C GLN A 228 7.86 -9.27 -16.52
N SER A 229 8.56 -9.95 -17.43
CA SER A 229 8.68 -9.50 -18.82
C SER A 229 7.33 -9.48 -19.52
N GLU A 230 6.48 -10.47 -19.25
CA GLU A 230 5.12 -10.53 -19.74
C GLU A 230 4.22 -9.43 -19.17
N LEU A 231 4.32 -9.17 -17.86
CA LEU A 231 3.61 -8.07 -17.19
C LEU A 231 4.00 -6.70 -17.76
N LEU A 232 5.29 -6.51 -18.03
CA LEU A 232 5.78 -5.29 -18.67
C LEU A 232 5.26 -5.17 -20.11
N ARG A 233 5.32 -6.25 -20.89
CA ARG A 233 4.84 -6.27 -22.27
C ARG A 233 3.38 -5.88 -22.38
N SER A 234 2.50 -6.45 -21.55
CA SER A 234 1.08 -6.10 -21.55
C SER A 234 0.85 -4.63 -21.16
N THR A 235 1.60 -4.13 -20.18
CA THR A 235 1.44 -2.74 -19.72
C THR A 235 2.02 -1.70 -20.68
N GLN A 236 3.09 -2.03 -21.41
CA GLN A 236 3.67 -1.15 -22.43
C GLN A 236 2.77 -1.00 -23.64
N VAL A 237 2.08 -2.07 -24.05
CA VAL A 237 1.08 -2.01 -25.13
C VAL A 237 -0.04 -1.03 -24.78
N ASP A 238 -0.48 -1.02 -23.52
CA ASP A 238 -1.58 -0.15 -23.07
C ASP A 238 -1.15 1.31 -22.84
N SER A 239 0.12 1.55 -22.47
CA SER A 239 0.61 2.88 -22.07
C SER A 239 1.42 3.63 -23.14
N GLY A 240 1.99 2.92 -24.13
CA GLY A 240 2.81 3.52 -25.19
C GLY A 240 4.22 3.96 -24.77
N TYR A 241 4.64 3.72 -23.52
CA TYR A 241 5.98 4.04 -23.02
C TYR A 241 6.87 2.80 -22.94
N ALA A 242 8.08 2.88 -23.49
CA ALA A 242 9.07 1.81 -23.36
C ALA A 242 9.84 1.93 -22.04
N VAL A 243 9.79 0.88 -21.22
CA VAL A 243 10.56 0.76 -19.97
C VAL A 243 12.00 0.39 -20.32
N ARG A 244 12.97 1.22 -19.93
CA ARG A 244 14.40 1.06 -20.27
C ARG A 244 15.26 0.58 -19.11
N GLY A 245 14.79 0.67 -17.86
CA GLY A 245 15.50 0.10 -16.70
C GLY A 245 14.83 0.30 -15.35
N ILE A 246 15.55 -0.06 -14.28
CA ILE A 246 15.05 -0.10 -12.88
C ILE A 246 14.50 1.26 -12.40
N ARG A 247 15.10 2.36 -12.86
CA ARG A 247 14.61 3.70 -12.52
C ARG A 247 13.20 3.94 -13.05
N ASP A 248 12.91 3.44 -14.25
CA ASP A 248 11.59 3.53 -14.85
C ASP A 248 10.58 2.65 -14.11
N ASP A 249 11.03 1.59 -13.43
CA ASP A 249 10.12 0.74 -12.64
C ASP A 249 9.50 1.48 -11.45
N PHE A 250 10.28 2.36 -10.82
CA PHE A 250 9.79 3.20 -9.72
C PHE A 250 8.86 4.30 -10.24
N ASP A 251 9.31 5.03 -11.27
CA ASP A 251 8.54 6.14 -11.85
C ASP A 251 7.21 5.68 -12.45
N ASN A 252 7.17 4.47 -13.00
CA ASN A 252 5.95 3.85 -13.54
C ASN A 252 5.19 2.96 -12.55
N ARG A 253 5.62 2.93 -11.27
CA ARG A 253 4.89 2.26 -10.18
C ARG A 253 4.72 0.74 -10.34
N TYR A 254 5.65 0.07 -11.04
CA TYR A 254 5.62 -1.39 -11.24
C TYR A 254 6.02 -2.18 -9.99
N SER A 255 6.63 -1.52 -9.00
CA SER A 255 7.06 -2.15 -7.74
C SER A 255 5.93 -2.92 -7.04
N PHE A 256 4.70 -2.40 -7.08
CA PHE A 256 3.58 -3.08 -6.45
C PHE A 256 3.18 -4.37 -7.17
N GLY A 257 3.18 -4.38 -8.51
CA GLY A 257 2.96 -5.58 -9.30
C GLY A 257 4.05 -6.63 -9.05
N TYR A 258 5.31 -6.21 -9.02
CA TYR A 258 6.43 -7.10 -8.72
C TYR A 258 6.38 -7.66 -7.31
N PHE A 259 6.01 -6.85 -6.31
CA PHE A 259 5.80 -7.31 -4.94
C PHE A 259 4.74 -8.43 -4.88
N LEU A 260 3.60 -8.24 -5.56
CA LEU A 260 2.54 -9.24 -5.58
C LEU A 260 2.98 -10.53 -6.29
N LEU A 261 3.81 -10.43 -7.34
CA LEU A 261 4.43 -11.59 -8.00
C LEU A 261 5.39 -12.31 -7.04
N ASP A 262 6.33 -11.58 -6.45
CA ASP A 262 7.34 -12.13 -5.53
C ASP A 262 6.67 -12.78 -4.30
N GLY A 263 5.60 -12.18 -3.78
CA GLY A 263 4.79 -12.74 -2.70
C GLY A 263 4.07 -14.06 -3.06
N ARG A 264 3.83 -14.34 -4.34
CA ARG A 264 3.33 -15.66 -4.80
C ARG A 264 4.42 -16.69 -4.97
N LEU A 265 5.62 -16.27 -5.36
CA LEU A 265 6.74 -17.17 -5.66
C LEU A 265 7.55 -17.53 -4.42
N LEU A 266 7.59 -16.68 -3.40
CA LEU A 266 8.30 -16.93 -2.14
C LEU A 266 7.91 -18.24 -1.43
N PRO A 267 6.63 -18.62 -1.32
CA PRO A 267 6.26 -19.94 -0.78
C PRO A 267 6.88 -21.10 -1.56
N LEU A 268 7.00 -20.98 -2.89
CA LEU A 268 7.63 -21.98 -3.75
C LEU A 268 9.15 -22.03 -3.52
N ALA A 269 9.79 -20.87 -3.34
CA ALA A 269 11.20 -20.79 -2.97
C ALA A 269 11.46 -21.47 -1.61
N CYS A 270 10.66 -21.16 -0.59
CA CYS A 270 10.77 -21.76 0.74
C CYS A 270 10.48 -23.27 0.73
N ALA A 271 9.57 -23.75 -0.14
CA ALA A 271 9.33 -25.18 -0.32
C ALA A 271 10.55 -25.87 -0.98
N THR A 272 11.12 -25.23 -1.99
CA THR A 272 12.30 -25.71 -2.72
C THR A 272 13.51 -25.87 -1.80
N LEU A 273 13.73 -24.92 -0.89
CA LEU A 273 14.83 -24.96 0.08
C LEU A 273 14.67 -26.02 1.16
N ARG A 274 13.44 -26.37 1.53
CA ARG A 274 13.17 -27.43 2.50
C ARG A 274 13.31 -28.84 1.94
N SER A 275 13.28 -28.98 0.61
CA SER A 275 13.44 -30.26 -0.09
C SER A 275 14.87 -30.57 -0.52
N ALA A 276 15.77 -29.58 -0.47
CA ALA A 276 17.19 -29.71 -0.82
C ALA A 276 18.03 -30.09 0.41
#